data_AF-A0A3N5SX12-F1
#
_entry.id   AF-A0A3N5SX12-F1
#
_cell.length_a   1.000
_cell.length_b   1.000
_cell.length_c   1.000
_cell.angle_alpha   90.00
_cell.angle_beta   90.00
_cell.angle_gamma   90.00
#
_symmetry.space_group_name_H-M   'P 1'
#
loop_
_entity.id
_entity.type
_entity.pdbx_description
1 polymer ?
#
loop_
_entity_poly.entity_id
_entity_poly.type
_entity_poly.pdbx_seq_one_letter_code
_entity_poly.pdbx_strand_id
1 'polypeptide(L)'
;MIDANELSQQLSQARRNKETLRQEQFESAERVKRLQRERAQLERHFDPQSETDQARAAALQEQIQAATRASDDARARFERLTGTERELFAAYQAFTDPRERLDQFSERFPFLLLPLRIET
;
A
#
# COMPACT_ATOMS: atom_id res chain seq x y z
N MET A 1 -13.44 -22.74 -11.36
CA MET A 1 -14.28 -21.55 -11.61
C MET A 1 -13.96 -20.59 -10.48
N ILE A 2 -13.50 -19.37 -10.76
CA ILE A 2 -13.15 -18.41 -9.69
C ILE A 2 -14.46 -17.80 -9.18
N ASP A 3 -14.72 -17.92 -7.88
CA ASP A 3 -15.94 -17.41 -7.26
C ASP A 3 -15.83 -15.91 -6.94
N ALA A 4 -16.87 -15.14 -7.25
CA ALA A 4 -16.92 -13.70 -6.97
C ALA A 4 -16.74 -13.37 -5.48
N ASN A 5 -17.20 -14.26 -4.60
CA ASN A 5 -17.06 -14.10 -3.16
C ASN A 5 -15.60 -14.30 -2.71
N GLU A 6 -14.88 -15.23 -3.34
CA GLU A 6 -13.46 -15.47 -3.09
C GLU A 6 -12.61 -14.27 -3.55
N LEU A 7 -12.88 -13.73 -4.74
CA LEU A 7 -12.23 -12.50 -5.25
C LEU A 7 -12.47 -11.29 -4.33
N SER A 8 -13.68 -11.12 -3.80
CA SER A 8 -14.01 -10.04 -2.87
C SER A 8 -13.22 -10.14 -1.56
N GLN A 9 -13.08 -11.36 -1.02
CA GLN A 9 -12.27 -11.62 0.17
C GLN A 9 -10.78 -11.35 -0.08
N GLN A 10 -10.24 -11.83 -1.21
CA GLN A 10 -8.86 -11.59 -1.61
C GLN A 10 -8.57 -10.09 -1.80
N LEU A 11 -9.47 -9.35 -2.44
CA LEU A 11 -9.36 -7.90 -2.62
C LEU A 11 -9.38 -7.15 -1.29
N SER A 12 -10.28 -7.55 -0.38
CA SER A 12 -10.36 -6.97 0.96
C SER A 12 -9.08 -7.22 1.77
N GLN A 13 -8.50 -8.41 1.66
CA GLN A 13 -7.23 -8.73 2.30
C GLN A 13 -6.07 -7.95 1.68
N ALA A 14 -6.01 -7.85 0.35
CA ALA A 14 -4.98 -7.08 -0.35
C ALA A 14 -5.00 -5.60 0.06
N ARG A 15 -6.19 -5.00 0.21
CA ARG A 15 -6.36 -3.62 0.70
C ARG A 15 -5.84 -3.43 2.12
N ARG A 16 -6.16 -4.36 3.05
CA ARG A 16 -5.64 -4.30 4.42
C ARG A 16 -4.11 -4.38 4.45
N ASN A 17 -3.55 -5.36 3.74
CA ASN A 17 -2.11 -5.55 3.65
C ASN A 17 -1.41 -4.32 3.02
N LYS A 18 -2.06 -3.66 2.06
CA LYS A 18 -1.54 -2.45 1.41
C LYS A 18 -1.42 -1.29 2.38
N GLU A 19 -2.40 -1.10 3.26
CA GLU A 19 -2.34 -0.05 4.26
C GLU A 19 -1.24 -0.32 5.30
N THR A 20 -1.08 -1.58 5.74
CA THR A 20 0.03 -1.96 6.61
C THR A 20 1.39 -1.68 5.96
N LEU A 21 1.59 -2.12 4.71
CA LEU A 21 2.85 -1.87 3.99
C LEU A 21 3.10 -0.38 3.70
N ARG A 22 2.03 0.41 3.51
CA ARG A 22 2.14 1.88 3.37
C ARG A 22 2.70 2.50 4.64
N GLN A 23 2.22 2.07 5.80
CA GLN A 23 2.72 2.54 7.08
C GLN A 23 4.19 2.13 7.28
N GLU A 24 4.55 0.88 7.01
CA GLU A 24 5.94 0.41 7.07
C GLU A 24 6.88 1.19 6.13
N GLN A 25 6.41 1.47 4.90
CA GLN A 25 7.15 2.29 3.94
C GLN A 25 7.38 3.71 4.49
N PHE A 26 6.36 4.31 5.08
CA PHE A 26 6.47 5.65 5.69
C PHE A 26 7.46 5.65 6.86
N GLU A 27 7.33 4.71 7.79
CA GLU A 27 8.20 4.61 8.97
C GLU A 27 9.67 4.36 8.59
N SER A 28 9.91 3.49 7.62
CA SER A 28 11.27 3.23 7.11
C SER A 28 11.89 4.47 6.44
N ALA A 29 11.11 5.22 5.65
CA ALA A 29 11.57 6.46 5.04
C ALA A 29 11.89 7.55 6.08
N GLU A 30 11.07 7.69 7.12
CA GLU A 30 11.32 8.63 8.21
C GLU A 30 12.57 8.26 9.03
N ARG A 31 12.83 6.96 9.21
CA ARG A 31 14.06 6.48 9.85
C ARG A 31 15.30 6.89 9.07
N VAL A 32 15.30 6.71 7.75
CA VAL A 32 16.41 7.15 6.87
C VAL A 32 16.64 8.66 7.03
N LYS A 33 15.58 9.47 6.94
CA LYS A 33 15.69 10.93 7.11
C LYS A 33 16.26 11.32 8.47
N ARG A 34 15.86 10.63 9.54
CA ARG A 34 16.36 10.89 10.90
C ARG A 34 17.87 10.65 10.98
N LEU A 35 18.34 9.50 10.48
CA LEU A 35 19.76 9.15 10.49
C LEU A 35 20.58 10.10 9.60
N GLN A 36 20.05 10.50 8.44
CA GLN A 36 20.69 11.51 7.60
C GLN A 36 20.82 12.87 8.30
N ARG A 37 19.79 13.28 9.05
CA ARG A 37 19.86 14.51 9.86
C ARG A 37 20.90 14.40 10.97
N GLU A 38 20.99 13.26 11.64
CA GLU A 38 22.01 13.04 12.68
C GLU A 38 23.43 13.08 12.09
N ARG A 39 23.63 12.44 10.93
CA ARG A 39 24.90 12.52 10.20
C ARG A 39 25.23 13.95 9.80
N ALA A 40 24.27 14.70 9.24
CA ALA A 40 24.48 16.09 8.86
C ALA A 40 24.76 16.99 10.08
N GLN A 41 24.25 16.65 11.26
CA GLN A 41 24.59 17.34 12.51
C GLN A 41 26.02 17.03 12.94
N LEU A 42 26.44 15.76 12.89
CA LEU A 42 27.81 15.34 13.16
C LEU A 42 28.81 16.06 12.24
N GLU A 43 28.52 16.12 10.95
CA GLU A 43 29.37 16.77 9.94
C GLU A 43 29.65 18.25 10.24
N ARG A 44 28.77 18.95 10.98
CA ARG A 44 28.99 20.37 11.36
C ARG A 44 30.09 20.59 12.39
N HIS A 45 30.38 19.58 13.21
CA HIS A 45 31.36 19.66 14.29
C HIS A 45 32.39 18.52 14.24
N PHE A 46 32.46 17.85 13.09
CA PHE A 46 33.30 16.68 12.88
C PHE A 46 34.78 17.06 12.97
N ASP A 47 35.52 16.38 13.84
CA ASP A 47 36.97 16.46 13.88
C ASP A 47 37.60 15.20 13.25
N PRO A 48 38.32 15.33 12.11
CA PRO A 48 39.02 14.22 11.49
C PRO A 48 40.11 13.59 12.36
N GLN A 49 40.58 14.23 13.43
CA GLN A 49 41.57 13.68 14.35
C GLN A 49 40.94 13.00 15.57
N SER A 50 39.62 13.14 15.77
CA SER A 50 38.87 12.50 16.84
C SER A 50 38.47 11.07 16.44
N GLU A 51 39.05 10.08 17.11
CA GLU A 51 38.67 8.67 16.92
C GLU A 51 37.17 8.42 17.21
N THR A 52 36.60 9.16 18.17
CA THR A 52 35.18 9.08 18.52
C THR A 52 34.30 9.55 17.38
N ASP A 53 34.65 10.66 16.74
CA ASP A 53 33.87 11.22 15.63
C ASP A 53 33.96 10.33 14.39
N GLN A 54 35.14 9.78 14.11
CA GLN A 54 35.33 8.81 13.03
C GLN A 54 34.47 7.55 13.25
N ALA A 55 34.51 6.97 14.45
CA ALA A 55 33.72 5.79 14.79
C ALA A 55 32.22 6.07 14.69
N ARG A 56 31.77 7.23 15.18
CA ARG A 56 30.37 7.64 15.10
C ARG A 56 29.91 7.87 13.66
N ALA A 57 30.75 8.51 12.83
CA ALA A 57 30.45 8.74 11.41
C ALA A 57 30.33 7.41 10.65
N ALA A 58 31.24 6.46 10.90
CA ALA A 58 31.18 5.12 10.31
C ALA A 58 29.91 4.38 10.73
N ALA A 59 29.58 4.38 12.03
CA ALA A 59 28.37 3.74 12.55
C ALA A 59 27.08 4.34 11.96
N LEU A 60 26.99 5.67 11.88
CA LEU A 60 25.86 6.35 11.24
C LEU A 60 25.76 6.01 9.76
N GLN A 61 26.89 5.93 9.05
CA GLN A 61 26.91 5.56 7.64
C GLN A 61 26.40 4.13 7.41
N GLU A 62 26.82 3.18 8.22
CA GLU A 62 26.30 1.80 8.17
C GLU A 62 24.80 1.74 8.46
N GLN A 63 24.34 2.45 9.49
CA GLN A 63 22.93 2.52 9.84
C GLN A 63 22.09 3.15 8.72
N ILE A 64 22.60 4.21 8.07
CA ILE A 64 21.94 4.83 6.91
C ILE A 64 21.82 3.82 5.79
N GLN A 65 22.91 3.13 5.42
CA GLN A 65 22.87 2.13 4.35
C GLN A 65 21.89 1.00 4.64
N ALA A 66 21.89 0.48 5.86
CA ALA A 66 20.96 -0.56 6.28
C ALA A 66 19.50 -0.06 6.24
N ALA A 67 19.24 1.15 6.74
CA ALA A 67 17.91 1.74 6.73
C ALA A 67 17.42 2.05 5.30
N THR A 68 18.30 2.51 4.41
CA THR A 68 17.98 2.77 3.00
C THR A 68 17.59 1.47 2.30
N ARG A 69 18.37 0.39 2.45
CA ARG A 69 18.01 -0.93 1.90
C ARG A 69 16.65 -1.41 2.41
N ALA A 70 16.41 -1.29 3.71
CA ALA A 70 15.12 -1.66 4.30
C ALA A 70 13.95 -0.82 3.75
N SER A 71 14.18 0.47 3.50
CA SER A 71 13.17 1.36 2.91
C SER A 71 12.89 1.02 1.44
N ASP A 72 13.93 0.71 0.66
CA ASP A 72 13.80 0.27 -0.72
C ASP A 72 13.04 -1.07 -0.80
N ASP A 73 13.33 -2.01 0.09
CA ASP A 73 12.62 -3.29 0.19
C ASP A 73 11.15 -3.10 0.58
N ALA A 74 10.85 -2.20 1.52
CA ALA A 74 9.48 -1.87 1.90
C ALA A 74 8.71 -1.24 0.72
N ARG A 75 9.35 -0.32 0.00
CA ARG A 75 8.79 0.29 -1.22
C ARG A 75 8.51 -0.74 -2.30
N ALA A 76 9.47 -1.63 -2.60
CA ALA A 76 9.30 -2.67 -3.61
C ALA A 76 8.19 -3.67 -3.24
N ARG A 77 8.01 -3.98 -1.95
CA ARG A 77 6.88 -4.79 -1.46
C ARG A 77 5.54 -4.08 -1.65
N PHE A 78 5.47 -2.79 -1.31
CA PHE A 78 4.28 -1.98 -1.49
C PHE A 78 3.87 -1.84 -2.97
N GLU A 79 4.82 -1.61 -3.87
CA GLU A 79 4.58 -1.51 -5.31
C GLU A 79 4.05 -2.83 -5.89
N ARG A 80 4.65 -3.97 -5.50
CA ARG A 80 4.16 -5.30 -5.88
C ARG A 80 2.72 -5.55 -5.43
N LEU A 81 2.41 -5.27 -4.16
CA LEU A 81 1.06 -5.48 -3.64
C LEU A 81 0.04 -4.54 -4.28
N THR A 82 0.44 -3.32 -4.62
CA THR A 82 -0.41 -2.38 -5.38
C THR A 82 -0.70 -2.91 -6.78
N GLY A 83 0.25 -3.58 -7.43
CA GLY A 83 0.03 -4.30 -8.68
C GLY A 83 -1.00 -5.43 -8.53
N THR A 84 -0.81 -6.30 -7.54
CA THR A 84 -1.76 -7.40 -7.26
C THR A 84 -3.17 -6.91 -6.93
N GLU A 85 -3.30 -5.83 -6.17
CA GLU A 85 -4.61 -5.24 -5.86
C GLU A 85 -5.32 -4.72 -7.12
N ARG A 86 -4.58 -4.11 -8.06
CA ARG A 86 -5.14 -3.67 -9.34
C ARG A 86 -5.60 -4.86 -10.20
N GLU A 87 -4.82 -5.93 -10.24
CA GLU A 87 -5.17 -7.16 -10.98
C GLU A 87 -6.43 -7.82 -10.40
N LEU A 88 -6.48 -7.97 -9.07
CA LEU A 88 -7.66 -8.52 -8.37
C LEU A 88 -8.89 -7.64 -8.59
N PHE A 89 -8.72 -6.31 -8.55
CA PHE A 89 -9.82 -5.39 -8.83
C PHE A 89 -10.32 -5.49 -10.27
N ALA A 90 -9.42 -5.58 -11.25
CA ALA A 90 -9.78 -5.77 -12.65
C ALA A 90 -10.51 -7.11 -12.88
N ALA A 91 -10.05 -8.19 -12.24
CA ALA A 91 -10.74 -9.48 -12.28
C ALA A 91 -12.12 -9.43 -11.62
N TYR A 92 -12.24 -8.71 -10.50
CA TYR A 92 -13.52 -8.51 -9.81
C TYR A 92 -14.51 -7.65 -10.62
N GLN A 93 -14.03 -6.70 -11.44
CA GLN A 93 -14.89 -5.83 -12.24
C GLN A 93 -15.83 -6.62 -13.17
N ALA A 94 -15.36 -7.74 -13.73
CA ALA A 94 -16.16 -8.65 -14.56
C ALA A 94 -17.38 -9.23 -13.81
N PHE A 95 -17.38 -9.21 -12.47
CA PHE A 95 -18.49 -9.67 -11.63
C PHE A 95 -19.36 -8.53 -11.11
N THR A 96 -19.04 -7.27 -11.42
CA THR A 96 -19.76 -6.09 -10.90
C THR A 96 -20.54 -5.32 -11.95
N ASP A 97 -20.39 -5.61 -13.24
CA ASP A 97 -21.22 -4.97 -14.27
C ASP A 97 -22.65 -5.58 -14.24
N PRO A 98 -23.69 -4.82 -13.82
CA PRO A 98 -25.06 -5.32 -13.82
C PRO A 98 -25.60 -5.56 -15.23
N ARG A 99 -25.00 -5.00 -16.29
CA ARG A 99 -25.44 -5.17 -17.68
C ARG A 99 -25.12 -6.56 -18.22
N GLU A 100 -24.05 -7.20 -17.74
CA GLU A 100 -23.70 -8.58 -18.11
C GLU A 100 -24.44 -9.64 -17.29
N ARG A 101 -25.22 -9.22 -16.28
CA ARG A 101 -25.98 -10.12 -15.38
C ARG A 101 -27.49 -10.06 -15.56
N LEU A 102 -27.97 -9.38 -16.61
CA LEU A 102 -29.40 -9.32 -16.93
C LEU A 102 -29.99 -10.72 -17.18
N ASP A 103 -29.20 -11.66 -17.71
CA ASP A 103 -29.63 -13.04 -17.97
C ASP A 103 -29.75 -13.91 -16.71
N GLN A 104 -29.28 -13.43 -15.54
CA GLN A 104 -29.37 -14.14 -14.25
C GLN A 104 -30.50 -13.62 -13.37
N PHE A 105 -31.15 -12.51 -13.74
CA PHE A 105 -32.40 -12.12 -13.10
C PHE A 105 -33.49 -13.04 -13.61
N SER A 106 -34.06 -13.86 -12.72
CA SER A 106 -35.22 -14.67 -13.09
C SER A 106 -36.29 -13.75 -13.70
N GLU A 107 -36.75 -14.05 -14.90
CA GLU A 107 -37.92 -13.42 -15.54
C GLU A 107 -39.21 -13.55 -14.69
N ARG A 108 -39.12 -14.22 -13.53
CA ARG A 108 -40.21 -14.56 -12.62
C ARG A 108 -40.66 -13.42 -11.71
N PHE A 109 -39.91 -12.32 -11.61
CA PHE A 109 -40.34 -11.15 -10.86
C PHE A 109 -40.18 -9.88 -11.70
N PRO A 110 -41.24 -9.41 -12.39
CA PRO A 110 -41.26 -8.05 -12.86
C PRO A 110 -41.17 -7.16 -11.61
N PHE A 111 -40.10 -6.37 -11.50
CA PHE A 111 -40.08 -5.25 -10.58
C PHE A 111 -41.23 -4.33 -10.98
N LEU A 112 -42.32 -4.41 -10.22
CA LEU A 112 -43.43 -3.49 -10.29
C LEU A 112 -42.88 -2.10 -9.96
N LEU A 113 -42.52 -1.34 -11.00
CA LEU A 113 -42.43 0.11 -10.93
C LEU A 113 -43.84 0.63 -10.64
N LEU A 114 -44.24 0.60 -9.37
CA LEU A 114 -45.44 1.30 -8.93
C LEU A 114 -45.22 2.79 -9.20
N PRO A 115 -46.15 3.46 -9.91
CA PRO A 115 -46.03 4.90 -10.12
C PRO A 115 -46.11 5.59 -8.76
N LEU A 116 -45.02 6.25 -8.39
CA LEU A 116 -44.98 7.21 -7.29
C LEU A 116 -45.95 8.34 -7.65
N ARG A 117 -47.13 8.36 -7.03
CA ARG A 117 -47.97 9.55 -7.03
C ARG A 117 -47.25 10.60 -6.20
N ILE A 118 -46.72 11.62 -6.87
CA ILE A 118 -46.35 12.87 -6.22
C ILE A 118 -47.66 13.64 -6.09
N GLU A 119 -48.24 13.62 -4.91
CA GLU A 119 -49.30 14.58 -4.56
C GLU A 119 -48.62 15.92 -4.21
N THR A 120 -49.10 16.99 -4.85
CA THR A 120 -48.66 18.39 -4.68
C THR A 120 -48.97 18.94 -3.30
#